data_AF-A0A7L4NIU4-F1
#
_entry.id   AF-A0A7L4NIU4-F1
#
_cell.length_a   1.000
_cell.length_b   1.000
_cell.length_c   1.000
_cell.angle_alpha   90.00
_cell.angle_beta   90.00
_cell.angle_gamma   90.00
#
_symmetry.space_group_name_H-M   'P 1'
#
loop_
_entity.id
_entity.type
_entity.pdbx_description
1 polymer ?
#
loop_
_entity_poly.entity_id
_entity_poly.type
_entity_poly.pdbx_seq_one_letter_code
_entity_poly.pdbx_strand_id
1 'polypeptide(L)' 'AVQGAVTFEDVAVRFSLEEWVALETWQRELYWEVTMDTRDLVASLGEEVAAGRPGTELAPLPGWAGGSTGA' A
#
# COMPACT_ATOMS: atom_id res chain seq x y z
N ALA A 1 10.99 -14.14 -5.55
CA ALA A 1 9.79 -14.33 -4.71
C ALA A 1 8.69 -13.46 -5.29
N VAL A 2 7.50 -14.00 -5.56
CA VAL A 2 6.34 -13.19 -5.96
C VAL A 2 5.75 -12.64 -4.68
N GLN A 3 5.92 -11.36 -4.41
CA GLN A 3 5.13 -10.69 -3.37
C GLN A 3 3.70 -10.64 -3.91
N GLY A 4 2.77 -11.33 -3.24
CA GLY A 4 1.36 -11.36 -3.65
C GLY A 4 0.76 -9.96 -3.54
N ALA A 5 0.00 -9.54 -4.55
CA ALA A 5 -0.72 -8.27 -4.52
C ALA A 5 -1.80 -8.35 -3.42
N VAL A 6 -1.81 -7.35 -2.52
CA VAL A 6 -2.88 -7.19 -1.54
C VAL A 6 -4.11 -6.67 -2.28
N THR A 7 -5.22 -7.37 -2.13
CA THR A 7 -6.52 -6.97 -2.70
C THR A 7 -7.39 -6.34 -1.63
N PHE A 8 -8.44 -5.63 -2.05
CA PHE A 8 -9.37 -5.02 -1.10
C PHE A 8 -10.07 -6.11 -0.27
N GLU A 9 -10.34 -7.26 -0.87
CA GLU A 9 -10.94 -8.43 -0.23
C GLU A 9 -10.09 -8.97 0.94
N ASP A 10 -8.77 -8.78 0.92
CA ASP A 10 -7.88 -9.23 2.00
C ASP A 10 -7.97 -8.37 3.27
N VAL A 11 -8.48 -7.13 3.15
CA VAL A 11 -8.55 -6.16 4.25
C VAL A 11 -9.97 -5.74 4.61
N ALA A 12 -10.95 -6.06 3.76
CA ALA A 12 -12.35 -5.73 3.98
C ALA A 12 -12.97 -6.57 5.10
N VAL A 13 -13.61 -5.91 6.07
CA VAL A 13 -14.47 -6.57 7.06
C VAL A 13 -15.81 -6.90 6.39
N ARG A 14 -16.28 -8.13 6.47
CA ARG A 14 -17.57 -8.53 5.90
C ARG A 14 -18.58 -8.84 7.00
N PHE A 15 -19.75 -8.23 6.89
CA PHE A 15 -20.91 -8.56 7.70
C PHE A 15 -21.85 -9.50 6.95
N SER A 16 -22.45 -10.45 7.65
CA SER A 16 -23.67 -11.12 7.20
C SER A 16 -24.85 -10.15 7.16
N LEU A 17 -25.97 -10.56 6.57
CA LEU A 17 -27.16 -9.71 6.50
C LEU A 17 -27.71 -9.42 7.89
N GLU A 18 -27.74 -10.43 8.77
CA GLU A 18 -28.20 -10.31 10.15
C GLU A 18 -27.31 -9.35 10.95
N GLU A 19 -25.99 -9.46 10.81
CA GLU A 19 -25.03 -8.54 11.46
C GLU A 19 -25.18 -7.12 10.93
N TRP A 20 -25.34 -6.95 9.61
CA TRP A 20 -25.53 -5.64 8.99
C TRP A 20 -26.80 -4.93 9.47
N VAL A 21 -27.90 -5.67 9.64
CA VAL A 21 -29.16 -5.13 10.18
C VAL A 21 -29.02 -4.75 11.66
N ALA A 22 -28.19 -5.46 12.41
CA ALA A 22 -27.93 -5.17 13.82
C ALA A 22 -27.02 -3.96 14.04
N LEU A 23 -26.31 -3.47 13.01
CA LEU A 23 -25.47 -2.27 13.12
C LEU A 23 -26.31 -1.02 13.33
N GLU A 24 -25.85 -0.13 14.21
CA GLU A 24 -26.38 1.22 14.34
C GLU A 24 -26.05 2.06 13.09
N THR A 25 -26.82 3.12 12.85
CA THR A 25 -26.65 3.98 11.67
C THR A 25 -25.22 4.49 11.51
N TRP A 26 -24.61 4.97 12.60
CA TRP A 26 -23.24 5.48 12.59
C TRP A 26 -22.18 4.40 12.27
N GLN A 27 -22.45 3.14 12.60
CA GLN A 27 -21.54 2.03 12.28
C GLN A 27 -21.55 1.71 10.79
N ARG A 28 -22.72 1.82 10.14
CA ARG A 28 -22.86 1.62 8.70
C ARG A 28 -22.24 2.77 7.91
N GLU A 29 -22.38 4.00 8.41
CA GLU A 29 -21.72 5.18 7.86
C GLU A 29 -20.20 5.02 7.93
N LEU A 30 -19.66 4.67 9.10
CA LEU A 30 -18.24 4.42 9.29
C LEU A 30 -17.73 3.27 8.40
N TYR A 31 -18.49 2.19 8.26
CA TYR A 31 -18.14 1.10 7.35
C TYR A 31 -17.97 1.59 5.92
N TRP A 32 -18.88 2.45 5.44
CA TRP A 32 -18.81 2.97 4.09
C TRP A 32 -17.61 3.91 3.89
N GLU A 33 -17.36 4.81 4.84
CA GLU A 33 -16.20 5.71 4.83
C GLU A 33 -14.89 4.92 4.78
N VAL A 34 -14.69 4.00 5.72
CA VAL A 34 -13.48 3.17 5.80
C VAL A 34 -13.33 2.29 4.57
N THR A 35 -14.42 1.73 4.04
CA THR A 35 -14.39 0.88 2.84
C THR A 35 -13.97 1.67 1.61
N MET A 36 -14.50 2.88 1.41
CA MET A 36 -14.11 3.73 0.28
C MET A 36 -12.64 4.13 0.37
N ASP A 37 -12.20 4.65 1.52
CA ASP A 37 -10.80 5.06 1.74
C ASP A 37 -9.82 3.89 1.55
N THR A 38 -10.19 2.70 2.04
CA THR A 38 -9.35 1.50 1.91
C THR A 38 -9.30 1.00 0.47
N ARG A 39 -10.40 1.07 -0.29
CA ARG A 39 -10.41 0.72 -1.72
C ARG A 39 -9.48 1.62 -2.51
N ASP A 40 -9.51 2.92 -2.25
CA ASP A 40 -8.68 3.90 -2.94
C ASP A 40 -7.19 3.73 -2.58
N LEU A 41 -6.90 3.43 -1.31
CA LEU A 41 -5.54 3.13 -0.85
C LEU A 41 -4.98 1.86 -1.51
N VAL A 42 -5.75 0.76 -1.52
CA VAL A 42 -5.33 -0.50 -2.14
C VAL A 42 -5.16 -0.34 -3.65
N ALA A 43 -6.03 0.42 -4.32
CA ALA A 43 -5.86 0.76 -5.74
C ALA A 43 -4.58 1.57 -5.99
N SER A 44 -4.29 2.56 -5.14
CA SER A 44 -3.07 3.37 -5.23
C SER A 44 -1.80 2.55 -5.01
N LEU A 45 -1.83 1.57 -4.10
CA LEU A 45 -0.70 0.65 -3.89
C LEU A 45 -0.47 -0.24 -5.11
N GLY A 46 -1.54 -0.69 -5.77
CA GLY A 46 -1.49 -1.37 -7.06
C GLY A 46 -0.84 -0.51 -8.15
N GLU A 47 -1.12 0.79 -8.16
CA GLU A 47 -0.48 1.74 -9.07
C GLU A 47 0.99 2.02 -8.73
N GLU A 48 1.39 2.14 -7.46
CA GLU A 48 2.82 2.31 -7.09
C GLU A 48 3.67 1.09 -7.47
N VAL A 49 3.14 -0.13 -7.30
CA VAL A 49 3.81 -1.37 -7.72
C VAL A 49 3.90 -1.44 -9.25
N ALA A 50 2.85 -1.02 -9.97
CA ALA A 50 2.82 -1.02 -11.44
C ALA A 50 3.66 0.13 -12.06
N ALA A 51 3.71 1.30 -11.40
CA ALA A 51 4.45 2.48 -11.83
C ALA A 51 5.96 2.32 -11.62
N GLY A 52 6.40 1.23 -10.99
CA GLY A 52 7.79 0.79 -10.97
C GLY A 52 8.72 1.96 -10.74
N ARG A 53 8.61 2.67 -9.62
CA ARG A 53 9.78 3.42 -9.18
C ARG A 53 10.81 2.34 -8.87
N PRO A 54 11.89 2.18 -9.68
CA PRO A 54 12.97 1.31 -9.25
C PRO A 54 13.38 1.89 -7.91
N GLY A 55 13.19 1.10 -6.84
CA GLY A 55 13.47 1.51 -5.47
C GLY A 55 14.81 2.21 -5.49
N THR A 56 14.86 3.43 -4.97
CA THR A 56 16.00 4.34 -5.03
C THR A 56 17.29 3.55 -4.91
N GLU A 57 17.85 3.15 -6.05
CA GLU A 57 19.17 2.60 -6.12
C GLU A 57 20.00 3.82 -5.80
N LEU A 58 20.45 3.89 -4.55
CA LEU A 58 21.43 4.87 -4.10
C LEU A 58 22.55 4.76 -5.13
N ALA A 59 22.55 5.71 -6.08
CA ALA A 59 23.54 5.74 -7.14
C ALA A 59 24.91 5.58 -6.46
N PRO A 60 25.78 4.68 -6.95
CA PRO A 60 27.08 4.51 -6.34
C PRO A 60 27.74 5.88 -6.29
N LEU A 61 28.12 6.31 -5.08
CA LEU A 61 28.75 7.61 -4.87
C LEU A 61 29.89 7.75 -5.89
N PRO A 62 29.99 8.88 -6.62
CA PRO A 62 31.07 9.04 -7.60
C PRO A 62 32.40 8.82 -6.89
N GLY A 63 33.24 7.97 -7.49
CA GLY A 63 34.49 7.42 -6.95
C GLY A 63 35.61 8.43 -6.79
N TRP A 64 35.36 9.57 -6.16
CA TRP A 64 36.40 10.53 -5.77
C TRP A 64 36.93 10.28 -4.34
N ALA A 65 36.32 9.35 -3.59
CA ALA A 65 36.87 8.84 -2.32
C ALA A 65 37.93 7.76 -2.58
N GLY A 66 39.04 8.15 -3.19
CA GLY A 66 40.21 7.30 -3.44
C GLY A 66 41.47 8.15 -3.30
N GLY A 67 41.81 8.50 -2.06
CA GLY A 67 43.00 9.24 -1.75
C GLY A 67 44.30 8.47 -2.01
N SER A 68 45.35 9.24 -2.26
CA SER A 68 46.78 8.89 -2.34
C SER A 68 47.25 8.16 -3.60
N THR A 69 47.72 8.93 -4.58
CA THR A 69 48.85 8.50 -5.42
C THR A 69 50.11 9.09 -4.77
N GLY A 70 50.97 8.22 -4.24
CA GLY A 70 52.30 8.61 -3.80
C GLY A 70 53.22 8.87 -5.00
N ALA A 71 53.96 9.97 -4.91
CA ALA A 71 55.28 10.20 -5.51
C ALA A 71 55.98 11.25 -4.64
#